data_AF-A0A3N5P7P5-F1
#
_entry.id   AF-A0A3N5P7P5-F1
#
_cell.length_a   1.000
_cell.length_b   1.000
_cell.length_c   1.000
_cell.angle_alpha   90.00
_cell.angle_beta   90.00
_cell.angle_gamma   90.00
#
_symmetry.space_group_name_H-M   'P 1'
#
loop_
_entity.id
_entity.type
_entity.pdbx_description
1 polymer ?
#
loop_
_entity_poly.entity_id
_entity_poly.type
_entity_poly.pdbx_seq_one_letter_code
_entity_poly.pdbx_strand_id
1 'polypeptide(L)'
;GLTSDALQPDAQNAARAAVAAADAILFVVDTTCERADEDLALLREVRKVNADCPLAILANKTDLLDAAVRASRVKSLADRFAADVLAVSAGSGEGLGELAGKLADMLHLSAGRSGYALGLHQRQKRCLRHAAIAADAAGKVLAGATQIADVAELAAIELRAALEQLGQISGQVVTENILGRIFARFCVGK
;
A
#
# COMPACT_ATOMS: atom_id res chain seq x y z
N GLY A 1 24.04 -7.92 -10.28
CA GLY A 1 22.78 -8.15 -11.02
C GLY A 1 22.06 -9.27 -10.31
N LEU A 2 20.75 -9.13 -10.11
CA LEU A 2 19.87 -10.13 -9.50
C LEU A 2 20.32 -11.55 -9.89
N THR A 3 20.70 -12.30 -8.87
CA THR A 3 21.52 -13.49 -8.95
C THR A 3 20.93 -14.58 -9.84
N SER A 4 21.85 -15.23 -10.54
CA SER A 4 21.67 -16.30 -11.52
C SER A 4 21.11 -17.57 -10.88
N ASP A 5 19.80 -17.66 -10.83
CA ASP A 5 19.09 -18.88 -11.21
C ASP A 5 17.94 -18.42 -12.10
N ALA A 6 17.73 -19.08 -13.24
CA ALA A 6 16.92 -18.57 -14.35
C ALA A 6 15.42 -18.52 -14.00
N LEU A 7 15.03 -17.59 -13.13
CA LEU A 7 13.65 -17.14 -13.03
C LEU A 7 13.30 -16.57 -14.40
N GLN A 8 12.28 -17.16 -15.02
CA GLN A 8 11.74 -16.67 -16.29
C GLN A 8 11.50 -15.15 -16.19
N PRO A 9 11.70 -14.38 -17.28
CA PRO A 9 11.51 -12.93 -17.28
C PRO A 9 10.17 -12.49 -16.64
N ASP A 10 9.14 -13.32 -16.82
CA ASP A 10 7.81 -13.14 -16.25
C ASP A 10 7.80 -13.14 -14.72
N ALA A 11 8.61 -13.99 -14.07
CA ALA A 11 8.72 -14.05 -12.62
C ALA A 11 9.41 -12.81 -12.05
N GLN A 12 10.43 -12.29 -12.73
CA GLN A 12 11.08 -11.02 -12.32
C GLN A 12 10.14 -9.83 -12.48
N ASN A 13 9.38 -9.79 -13.58
CA ASN A 13 8.39 -8.74 -13.82
C ASN A 13 7.26 -8.80 -12.79
N ALA A 14 6.77 -10.00 -12.47
CA ALA A 14 5.76 -10.21 -11.43
C ALA A 14 6.26 -9.75 -10.05
N ALA A 15 7.51 -10.07 -9.69
CA ALA A 15 8.11 -9.61 -8.44
C ALA A 15 8.22 -8.08 -8.37
N ARG A 16 8.66 -7.43 -9.45
CA ARG A 16 8.71 -5.95 -9.52
C ARG A 16 7.33 -5.32 -9.41
N ALA A 17 6.32 -5.88 -10.09
CA ALA A 17 4.95 -5.42 -10.00
C ALA A 17 4.37 -5.58 -8.59
N ALA A 18 4.69 -6.70 -7.92
CA ALA A 18 4.29 -6.93 -6.54
C ALA A 18 4.91 -5.91 -5.57
N VAL A 19 6.21 -5.59 -5.73
CA VAL A 19 6.88 -4.54 -4.94
C VAL A 19 6.26 -3.17 -5.19
N ALA A 20 5.96 -2.84 -6.44
CA ALA A 20 5.34 -1.56 -6.80
C ALA A 20 3.95 -1.37 -6.18
N ALA A 21 3.18 -2.46 -6.05
CA ALA A 21 1.82 -2.44 -5.50
C ALA A 21 1.74 -2.77 -4.00
N ALA A 22 2.88 -3.01 -3.33
CA ALA A 22 2.91 -3.46 -1.94
C ALA A 22 2.51 -2.37 -0.95
N ASP A 23 1.65 -2.74 0.02
CA ASP A 23 1.31 -1.89 1.18
C ASP A 23 2.38 -2.00 2.29
N ALA A 24 3.14 -3.10 2.34
CA ALA A 24 4.31 -3.29 3.19
C ALA A 24 5.26 -4.32 2.55
N ILE A 25 6.56 -4.17 2.79
CA ILE A 25 7.61 -5.05 2.26
C ILE A 25 8.35 -5.75 3.41
N LEU A 26 8.45 -7.07 3.33
CA LEU A 26 9.31 -7.88 4.20
C LEU A 26 10.56 -8.26 3.43
N PHE A 27 11.70 -7.70 3.81
CA PHE A 27 12.98 -8.01 3.22
C PHE A 27 13.70 -9.08 4.05
N VAL A 28 13.72 -10.31 3.55
CA VAL A 28 14.22 -11.48 4.29
C VAL A 28 15.64 -11.81 3.89
N VAL A 29 16.55 -11.80 4.86
CA VAL A 29 17.96 -12.16 4.72
C VAL A 29 18.22 -13.48 5.42
N ASP A 30 18.87 -14.42 4.72
CA ASP A 30 19.31 -15.68 5.31
C ASP A 30 20.58 -15.45 6.15
N THR A 31 20.49 -15.65 7.47
CA THR A 31 21.62 -15.41 8.37
C THR A 31 22.76 -16.42 8.22
N THR A 32 22.51 -17.58 7.61
CA THR A 32 23.51 -18.63 7.38
C THR A 32 24.42 -18.35 6.19
N CYS A 33 24.06 -17.38 5.35
CA CYS A 33 24.80 -17.02 4.15
C CYS A 33 25.50 -15.67 4.30
N GLU A 34 26.75 -15.56 3.83
CA GLU A 34 27.50 -14.29 3.73
C GLU A 34 27.27 -13.64 2.36
N ARG A 35 26.10 -13.02 2.17
CA ARG A 35 25.72 -12.34 0.92
C ARG A 35 25.25 -10.90 1.12
N ALA A 36 25.78 -10.25 2.17
CA ALA A 36 25.33 -8.92 2.58
C ALA A 36 25.40 -7.86 1.46
N ASP A 37 26.39 -7.93 0.58
CA ASP A 37 26.53 -6.96 -0.52
C ASP A 37 25.48 -7.19 -1.63
N GLU A 38 25.13 -8.45 -1.91
CA GLU A 38 24.05 -8.80 -2.84
C GLU A 38 22.69 -8.38 -2.28
N ASP A 39 22.46 -8.63 -1.00
CA ASP A 39 21.23 -8.24 -0.29
C ASP A 39 21.09 -6.71 -0.25
N LEU A 40 22.19 -5.98 -0.03
CA LEU A 40 22.19 -4.52 -0.07
C LEU A 40 21.88 -3.98 -1.47
N ALA A 41 22.43 -4.61 -2.51
CA ALA A 41 22.11 -4.25 -3.89
C ALA A 41 20.62 -4.50 -4.19
N LEU A 42 20.07 -5.63 -3.74
CA LEU A 42 18.66 -5.96 -3.92
C LEU A 42 17.74 -4.98 -3.18
N LEU A 43 18.07 -4.66 -1.92
CA LEU A 43 17.31 -3.70 -1.13
C LEU A 43 17.25 -2.32 -1.80
N ARG A 44 18.36 -1.87 -2.41
CA ARG A 44 18.39 -0.63 -3.19
C ARG A 44 17.45 -0.69 -4.39
N GLU A 45 17.39 -1.81 -5.11
CA GLU A 45 16.46 -1.97 -6.23
C GLU A 45 15.00 -1.95 -5.76
N VAL A 46 14.69 -2.63 -4.65
CA VAL A 46 13.35 -2.60 -4.03
C VAL A 46 12.96 -1.16 -3.67
N ARG A 47 13.87 -0.40 -3.04
CA ARG A 47 13.65 1.00 -2.69
C ARG A 47 13.52 1.94 -3.88
N LYS A 48 14.16 1.65 -5.01
CA LYS A 48 13.96 2.41 -6.26
C LYS A 48 12.55 2.22 -6.82
N VAL A 49 11.99 1.02 -6.69
CA VAL A 49 10.64 0.70 -7.20
C VAL A 49 9.57 1.29 -6.28
N ASN A 50 9.76 1.21 -4.96
CA ASN A 50 8.78 1.69 -3.99
C ASN A 50 9.49 2.29 -2.77
N ALA A 51 9.83 3.58 -2.86
CA ALA A 51 10.62 4.28 -1.85
C ALA A 51 9.86 4.47 -0.53
N ASP A 52 8.58 4.81 -0.62
CA ASP A 52 7.75 5.23 0.52
C ASP A 52 7.05 4.06 1.23
N CYS A 53 7.10 2.86 0.66
CA CYS A 53 6.48 1.68 1.28
C CYS A 53 7.19 1.31 2.59
N PRO A 54 6.43 1.06 3.68
CA PRO A 54 6.97 0.51 4.92
C PRO A 54 7.74 -0.77 4.64
N LEU A 55 8.96 -0.87 5.17
CA LEU A 55 9.84 -2.02 4.96
C LEU A 55 10.39 -2.52 6.29
N ALA A 56 10.30 -3.84 6.53
CA ALA A 56 10.95 -4.50 7.65
C ALA A 56 12.02 -5.46 7.15
N ILE A 57 13.22 -5.37 7.74
CA ILE A 57 14.33 -6.28 7.44
C ILE A 57 14.32 -7.42 8.44
N LEU A 58 14.31 -8.65 7.94
CA LEU A 58 14.23 -9.88 8.74
C LEU A 58 15.49 -10.69 8.56
N ALA A 59 16.19 -10.94 9.66
CA ALA A 59 17.29 -11.90 9.74
C ALA A 59 16.71 -13.28 10.05
N ASN A 60 16.56 -14.12 9.03
CA ASN A 60 15.91 -15.43 9.11
C ASN A 60 16.92 -16.59 9.33
N LYS A 61 16.40 -17.76 9.74
CA LYS A 61 17.15 -18.99 10.06
C LYS A 61 18.08 -18.86 11.27
N THR A 62 17.69 -18.02 12.22
CA THR A 62 18.52 -17.74 13.41
C THR A 62 18.65 -18.93 14.36
N ASP A 63 17.79 -19.94 14.21
CA ASP A 63 17.84 -21.23 14.90
C ASP A 63 19.07 -22.07 14.51
N LEU A 64 19.67 -21.82 13.35
CA LEU A 64 20.86 -22.52 12.87
C LEU A 64 22.16 -21.91 13.40
N LEU A 65 22.07 -20.86 14.23
CA LEU A 65 23.22 -20.12 14.76
C LEU A 65 23.25 -20.17 16.29
N ASP A 66 24.46 -20.29 16.84
CA ASP A 66 24.68 -20.11 18.27
C ASP A 66 24.33 -18.68 18.71
N ALA A 67 23.91 -18.51 19.96
CA ALA A 67 23.42 -17.22 20.49
C ALA A 67 24.42 -16.05 20.30
N ALA A 68 25.71 -16.30 20.48
CA ALA A 68 26.76 -15.30 20.30
C ALA A 68 26.92 -14.89 18.83
N VAL A 69 26.89 -15.87 17.92
CA VAL A 69 26.98 -15.64 16.47
C VAL A 69 25.74 -14.92 15.97
N ARG A 70 24.55 -15.35 16.41
CA ARG A 70 23.27 -14.70 16.12
C ARG A 70 23.28 -13.22 16.45
N ALA A 71 23.68 -12.85 17.68
CA ALA A 71 23.72 -11.45 18.10
C ALA A 71 24.70 -10.62 17.26
N SER A 72 25.90 -11.16 17.00
CA SER A 72 26.89 -10.51 16.13
C SER A 72 26.35 -10.31 14.70
N ARG A 73 25.67 -11.32 14.16
CA ARG A 73 25.14 -11.31 12.80
C ARG A 73 24.03 -10.29 12.61
N VAL A 74 23.05 -10.29 13.52
CA VAL A 74 21.93 -9.33 13.49
C VAL A 74 22.46 -7.90 13.60
N LYS A 75 23.42 -7.66 14.51
CA LYS A 75 24.07 -6.36 14.64
C LYS A 75 24.79 -5.93 13.36
N SER A 76 25.57 -6.84 12.76
CA SER A 76 26.27 -6.53 11.51
C SER A 76 25.31 -6.20 10.36
N LEU A 77 24.18 -6.90 10.26
CA LEU A 77 23.15 -6.58 9.27
C LEU A 77 22.52 -5.21 9.56
N ALA A 78 22.19 -4.92 10.81
CA ALA A 78 21.62 -3.62 11.19
C ALA A 78 22.56 -2.45 10.85
N ASP A 79 23.86 -2.60 11.15
CA ASP A 79 24.88 -1.60 10.81
C ASP A 79 25.01 -1.41 9.29
N ARG A 80 25.00 -2.51 8.52
CA ARG A 80 25.14 -2.47 7.05
C ARG A 80 23.93 -1.86 6.35
N PHE A 81 22.72 -2.18 6.81
CA PHE A 81 21.49 -1.63 6.26
C PHE A 81 21.12 -0.27 6.84
N ALA A 82 21.82 0.18 7.90
CA ALA A 82 21.50 1.38 8.67
C ALA A 82 20.02 1.40 9.11
N ALA A 83 19.50 0.25 9.54
CA ALA A 83 18.10 0.05 9.88
C ALA A 83 17.91 -1.06 10.91
N ASP A 84 16.79 -1.04 11.63
CA ASP A 84 16.44 -2.09 12.58
C ASP A 84 16.16 -3.43 11.88
N VAL A 85 16.86 -4.46 12.32
CA VAL A 85 16.73 -5.84 11.82
C VAL A 85 16.08 -6.72 12.86
N LEU A 86 15.00 -7.39 12.49
CA LEU A 86 14.31 -8.34 13.36
C LEU A 86 14.86 -9.75 13.16
N ALA A 87 15.30 -10.38 14.23
CA ALA A 87 15.72 -11.78 14.23
C ALA A 87 14.50 -12.70 14.23
N VAL A 88 14.44 -13.62 13.26
CA VAL A 88 13.35 -14.60 13.15
C VAL A 88 13.89 -15.99 12.83
N SER A 89 13.12 -17.01 13.18
CA SER A 89 13.24 -18.35 12.62
C SER A 89 11.88 -18.76 12.08
N ALA A 90 11.75 -18.78 10.75
CA ALA A 90 10.54 -19.29 10.12
C ALA A 90 10.32 -20.79 10.37
N GLY A 91 11.40 -21.54 10.66
CA GLY A 91 11.33 -22.98 10.94
C GLY A 91 10.81 -23.30 12.35
N SER A 92 11.30 -22.59 13.37
CA SER A 92 10.85 -22.79 14.76
C SER A 92 9.66 -21.92 15.16
N GLY A 93 9.41 -20.83 14.44
CA GLY A 93 8.41 -19.82 14.75
C GLY A 93 8.90 -18.72 15.70
N GLU A 94 10.15 -18.77 16.17
CA GLU A 94 10.75 -17.73 17.01
C GLU A 94 10.76 -16.37 16.28
N GLY A 95 10.37 -15.31 16.98
CA GLY A 95 10.32 -13.94 16.43
C GLY A 95 9.09 -13.63 15.55
N LEU A 96 8.27 -14.62 15.16
CA LEU A 96 7.09 -14.37 14.32
C LEU A 96 5.98 -13.58 15.03
N GLY A 97 5.85 -13.72 16.35
CA GLY A 97 4.91 -12.90 17.13
C GLY A 97 5.28 -11.42 17.15
N GLU A 98 6.58 -11.13 17.31
CA GLU A 98 7.12 -9.76 17.23
C GLU A 98 6.98 -9.20 15.81
N LEU A 99 7.22 -10.03 14.79
CA LEU A 99 6.97 -9.66 13.39
C LEU A 99 5.51 -9.27 13.15
N ALA A 100 4.56 -10.04 13.70
CA ALA A 100 3.13 -9.75 13.56
C ALA A 100 2.76 -8.40 14.19
N GLY A 101 3.29 -8.10 15.38
CA GLY A 101 3.12 -6.79 16.02
C GLY A 101 3.71 -5.65 15.18
N LYS A 102 4.97 -5.81 14.73
CA LYS A 102 5.65 -4.83 13.88
C LYS A 102 4.90 -4.57 12.57
N LEU A 103 4.35 -5.61 11.94
CA LEU A 103 3.51 -5.48 10.75
C LEU A 103 2.20 -4.74 11.03
N ALA A 104 1.55 -5.02 12.17
CA ALA A 104 0.36 -4.30 12.58
C ALA A 104 0.65 -2.81 12.76
N ASP A 105 1.78 -2.46 13.37
CA ASP A 105 2.21 -1.07 13.55
C ASP A 105 2.55 -0.39 12.22
N MET A 106 3.31 -1.06 11.35
CA MET A 106 3.68 -0.57 10.02
C MET A 106 2.46 -0.28 9.14
N LEU A 107 1.43 -1.11 9.24
CA LEU A 107 0.18 -0.96 8.49
C LEU A 107 -0.87 -0.13 9.25
N HIS A 108 -0.50 0.46 10.38
CA HIS A 108 -1.38 1.24 11.27
C HIS A 108 -2.67 0.48 11.66
N LEU A 109 -2.58 -0.84 11.79
CA LEU A 109 -3.66 -1.71 12.25
C LEU A 109 -3.82 -1.67 13.78
N SER A 110 -2.80 -1.19 14.50
CA SER A 110 -2.74 -1.10 15.96
C SER A 110 -3.52 0.10 16.54
N ALA A 111 -3.95 1.05 15.70
CA ALA A 111 -4.75 2.17 16.15
C ALA A 111 -6.22 1.74 16.24
N GLY A 112 -6.78 1.78 17.46
CA GLY A 112 -8.17 1.46 17.76
C GLY A 112 -9.16 2.11 16.80
N ARG A 113 -9.54 1.37 15.75
CA ARG A 113 -10.77 1.60 15.02
C ARG A 113 -11.92 1.12 15.90
N SER A 114 -12.21 1.93 16.92
CA SER A 114 -13.53 1.95 17.54
C SER A 114 -14.53 2.27 16.43
N GLY A 115 -15.30 1.27 16.03
CA GLY A 115 -16.40 1.39 15.08
C GLY A 115 -15.98 1.19 13.62
N TYR A 116 -16.45 0.10 13.03
CA TYR A 116 -16.52 -0.12 11.58
C TYR A 116 -15.16 -0.27 10.87
N ALA A 117 -14.40 -1.31 11.21
CA ALA A 117 -13.75 -2.06 10.14
C ALA A 117 -14.85 -2.68 9.28
N LEU A 118 -15.47 -1.88 8.39
CA LEU A 118 -16.29 -2.43 7.32
C LEU A 118 -15.37 -3.40 6.58
N GLY A 119 -15.66 -4.70 6.67
CA GLY A 119 -15.05 -5.75 5.88
C GLY A 119 -15.42 -5.55 4.41
N LEU A 120 -14.93 -4.48 3.81
CA LEU A 120 -15.22 -4.10 2.45
C LEU A 120 -14.49 -5.08 1.54
N HIS A 121 -15.24 -5.79 0.72
CA HIS A 121 -14.66 -6.60 -0.34
C HIS A 121 -13.80 -5.71 -1.26
N GLN A 122 -12.77 -6.30 -1.88
CA GLN A 122 -11.85 -5.59 -2.79
C GLN A 122 -12.60 -4.80 -3.89
N ARG A 123 -13.74 -5.31 -4.37
CA ARG A 123 -14.64 -4.59 -5.28
C ARG A 123 -15.19 -3.29 -4.68
N GLN A 124 -15.72 -3.35 -3.45
CA GLN A 124 -16.27 -2.19 -2.75
C GLN A 124 -15.19 -1.15 -2.45
N LYS A 125 -13.99 -1.59 -2.04
CA LYS A 125 -12.82 -0.71 -1.83
C LYS A 125 -12.44 0.02 -3.14
N ARG A 126 -12.44 -0.67 -4.28
CA ARG A 126 -12.18 -0.07 -5.60
C ARG A 126 -13.23 0.97 -5.96
N CYS A 127 -14.52 0.63 -5.83
CA CYS A 127 -15.62 1.56 -6.11
C CYS A 127 -15.54 2.82 -5.22
N LEU A 128 -15.27 2.67 -3.92
CA LEU A 128 -15.10 3.83 -3.01
C LEU A 128 -13.91 4.70 -3.41
N ARG A 129 -12.77 4.09 -3.78
CA ARG A 129 -11.59 4.83 -4.22
C ARG A 129 -11.88 5.62 -5.49
N HIS A 130 -12.52 5.01 -6.48
CA HIS A 130 -12.88 5.69 -7.73
C HIS A 130 -13.91 6.80 -7.48
N ALA A 131 -14.89 6.57 -6.60
CA ALA A 131 -15.84 7.60 -6.19
C ALA A 131 -15.14 8.81 -5.55
N ALA A 132 -14.17 8.56 -4.66
CA ALA A 132 -13.40 9.62 -4.01
C ALA A 132 -12.56 10.42 -5.01
N ILE A 133 -11.92 9.75 -5.98
CA ILE A 133 -11.13 10.42 -7.03
C ILE A 133 -12.02 11.34 -7.88
N ALA A 134 -13.17 10.87 -8.34
CA ALA A 134 -14.09 11.66 -9.14
C ALA A 134 -14.70 12.83 -8.33
N ALA A 135 -15.03 12.62 -7.06
CA ALA A 135 -15.50 13.69 -6.18
C ALA A 135 -14.42 14.77 -5.95
N ASP A 136 -13.15 14.37 -5.78
CA ASP A 136 -12.03 15.30 -5.65
C ASP A 136 -11.78 16.08 -6.95
N ALA A 137 -11.90 15.42 -8.11
CA ALA A 137 -11.82 16.08 -9.42
C ALA A 137 -12.91 17.15 -9.56
N ALA A 138 -14.16 16.84 -9.21
CA ALA A 138 -15.24 17.83 -9.17
C ALA A 138 -14.93 19.00 -8.23
N GLY A 139 -14.38 18.72 -7.05
CA GLY A 139 -13.96 19.73 -6.08
C GLY A 139 -12.89 20.68 -6.63
N LYS A 140 -11.89 20.13 -7.32
CA LYS A 140 -10.82 20.92 -7.96
C LYS A 140 -11.35 21.80 -9.09
N VAL A 141 -12.23 21.26 -9.93
CA VAL A 141 -12.89 22.02 -11.00
C VAL A 141 -13.69 23.19 -10.44
N LEU A 142 -14.46 22.96 -9.37
CA LEU A 142 -15.23 24.01 -8.70
C LEU A 142 -14.35 25.05 -8.01
N ALA A 143 -13.27 24.62 -7.34
CA ALA A 143 -12.37 25.52 -6.63
C ALA A 143 -11.54 26.41 -7.56
N GLY A 144 -11.27 25.95 -8.79
CA GLY A 144 -10.53 26.71 -9.80
C GLY A 144 -11.38 27.72 -10.59
N ALA A 145 -12.70 27.75 -10.36
CA ALA A 145 -13.61 28.55 -11.17
C ALA A 145 -13.88 29.94 -10.57
N THR A 146 -13.88 30.97 -11.43
CA THR A 146 -14.32 32.32 -11.08
C THR A 146 -15.83 32.41 -10.89
N GLN A 147 -16.60 31.67 -11.70
CA GLN A 147 -18.03 31.49 -11.52
C GLN A 147 -18.36 30.01 -11.67
N ILE A 148 -19.26 29.52 -10.82
CA ILE A 148 -19.66 28.11 -10.81
C ILE A 148 -20.32 27.72 -12.14
N ALA A 149 -21.05 28.65 -12.78
CA ALA A 149 -21.74 28.42 -14.05
C ALA A 149 -20.78 27.97 -15.16
N ASP A 150 -19.55 28.50 -15.19
CA ASP A 150 -18.56 28.23 -16.23
C ASP A 150 -18.06 26.78 -16.22
N VAL A 151 -18.14 26.12 -15.06
CA VAL A 151 -17.60 24.78 -14.83
C VAL A 151 -18.64 23.77 -14.36
N ALA A 152 -19.90 24.19 -14.25
CA ALA A 152 -20.98 23.39 -13.68
C ALA A 152 -21.16 22.07 -14.43
N GLU A 153 -21.02 22.08 -15.77
CA GLU A 153 -21.14 20.89 -16.60
C GLU A 153 -20.00 19.89 -16.36
N LEU A 154 -18.75 20.37 -16.32
CA LEU A 154 -17.58 19.55 -16.00
C LEU A 154 -17.66 18.96 -14.59
N ALA A 155 -18.02 19.78 -13.60
CA ALA A 155 -18.22 19.31 -12.23
C ALA A 155 -19.36 18.27 -12.15
N ALA A 156 -20.44 18.45 -12.93
CA ALA A 156 -21.55 17.49 -12.98
C ALA A 156 -21.14 16.14 -13.59
N ILE A 157 -20.26 16.12 -14.59
CA ILE A 157 -19.71 14.88 -15.17
C ILE A 157 -18.92 14.09 -14.11
N GLU A 158 -18.03 14.76 -13.38
CA GLU A 158 -17.23 14.13 -12.34
C GLU A 158 -18.10 13.63 -11.16
N LEU A 159 -19.10 14.40 -10.74
CA LEU A 159 -20.04 13.96 -9.71
C LEU A 159 -20.92 12.78 -10.17
N ARG A 160 -21.30 12.71 -11.45
CA ARG A 160 -21.97 11.54 -12.03
C ARG A 160 -21.10 10.30 -11.93
N ALA A 161 -19.83 10.41 -12.32
CA ALA A 161 -18.89 9.31 -12.22
C ALA A 161 -18.72 8.84 -10.76
N ALA A 162 -18.64 9.78 -9.81
CA ALA A 162 -18.58 9.44 -8.38
C ALA A 162 -19.83 8.68 -7.90
N LEU A 163 -21.02 9.16 -8.25
CA LEU A 163 -22.30 8.55 -7.86
C LEU A 163 -22.51 7.18 -8.49
N GLU A 164 -22.08 6.98 -9.74
CA GLU A 164 -22.14 5.68 -10.41
C GLU A 164 -21.31 4.63 -9.65
N GLN A 165 -20.08 4.99 -9.26
CA GLN A 165 -19.23 4.09 -8.47
C GLN A 165 -19.84 3.76 -7.10
N LEU A 166 -20.49 4.73 -6.44
CA LEU A 166 -21.22 4.48 -5.20
C LEU A 166 -22.46 3.58 -5.42
N GLY A 167 -23.16 3.76 -6.54
CA GLY A 167 -24.29 2.91 -6.94
C GLY A 167 -23.90 1.44 -7.12
N GLN A 168 -22.71 1.18 -7.66
CA GLN A 168 -22.17 -0.19 -7.78
C GLN A 168 -21.98 -0.89 -6.42
N ILE A 169 -21.83 -0.13 -5.33
CA ILE A 169 -21.68 -0.68 -3.96
C ILE A 169 -23.05 -1.02 -3.36
N SER A 170 -24.02 -0.10 -3.48
CA SER A 170 -25.36 -0.26 -2.91
C SER A 170 -26.28 -1.15 -3.77
N GLY A 171 -25.85 -1.49 -4.99
CA GLY A 171 -26.69 -2.17 -5.97
C GLY A 171 -27.80 -1.28 -6.53
N GLN A 172 -27.80 0.01 -6.19
CA GLN A 172 -28.75 0.99 -6.70
C GLN A 172 -28.17 1.66 -7.94
N VAL A 173 -28.96 1.71 -9.01
CA VAL A 173 -28.70 2.65 -10.10
C VAL A 173 -28.99 4.04 -9.53
N VAL A 174 -27.95 4.81 -9.26
CA VAL A 174 -28.09 6.19 -8.81
C VAL A 174 -28.56 7.02 -9.99
N THR A 175 -29.88 7.17 -10.11
CA THR A 175 -30.53 7.93 -11.18
C THR A 175 -30.38 9.43 -10.98
N GLU A 176 -30.57 10.19 -12.07
CA GLU A 176 -30.39 11.64 -12.24
C GLU A 176 -30.98 12.53 -11.12
N ASN A 177 -31.91 12.03 -10.31
CA ASN A 177 -32.60 12.75 -9.25
C ASN A 177 -31.69 13.31 -8.14
N ILE A 178 -30.58 12.64 -7.80
CA ILE A 178 -29.66 13.15 -6.77
C ILE A 178 -28.88 14.35 -7.30
N LEU A 179 -28.38 14.27 -8.53
CA LEU A 179 -27.69 15.37 -9.20
C LEU A 179 -28.65 16.54 -9.45
N GLY A 180 -29.88 16.24 -9.87
CA GLY A 180 -30.93 17.25 -10.01
C GLY A 180 -31.13 18.05 -8.73
N ARG A 181 -31.13 17.42 -7.55
CA ARG A 181 -31.22 18.14 -6.25
C ARG A 181 -29.97 18.93 -5.88
N ILE A 182 -28.78 18.43 -6.23
CA ILE A 182 -27.52 19.14 -5.97
C ILE A 182 -27.43 20.39 -6.87
N PHE A 183 -27.82 20.27 -8.14
CA PHE A 183 -27.75 21.33 -9.14
C PHE A 183 -28.98 22.22 -9.25
N ALA A 184 -30.12 21.83 -8.67
CA ALA A 184 -31.29 22.71 -8.54
C ALA A 184 -31.00 23.98 -7.74
N ARG A 185 -29.95 23.99 -6.91
CA ARG A 185 -29.48 25.17 -6.17
C ARG A 185 -28.47 26.02 -6.94
N PHE A 186 -27.86 25.49 -8.01
CA PHE A 186 -26.93 26.22 -8.86
C PHE A 186 -27.64 26.90 -10.05
N CYS A 187 -28.82 26.41 -10.44
CA CYS A 187 -29.72 27.12 -11.36
C CYS A 187 -30.47 28.26 -10.65
N VAL A 188 -29.76 29.31 -10.24
CA VAL A 188 -30.37 30.63 -10.00
C VAL A 188 -29.62 31.65 -10.84
N GLY A 189 -30.19 31.98 -12.00
CA GLY A 189 -29.73 33.05 -12.88
C GLY A 189 -29.81 32.68 -14.35
N LYS A 190 -30.82 33.21 -15.05
CA LYS A 190 -30.64 33.62 -16.45
C LYS A 190 -29.69 34.81 -16.49
#